data_AF-A0A0J9TRT4-F1
#
_entry.id   AF-A0A0J9TRT4-F1
#
_cell.length_a   1.000
_cell.length_b   1.000
_cell.length_c   1.000
_cell.angle_alpha   90.00
_cell.angle_beta   90.00
_cell.angle_gamma   90.00
#
_symmetry.space_group_name_H-M   'P 1'
#
loop_
_entity.id
_entity.type
_entity.pdbx_description
1 polymer ?
#
loop_
_entity_poly.entity_id
_entity_poly.type
_entity_poly.pdbx_seq_one_letter_code
_entity_poly.pdbx_strand_id
1 'polypeptide(L)'
;IKLLNAFLLCMCEQGINEYTFFIRMLSSVDRHDYFGLCLSASTFYIDAFRHVDLCQSLEGFLTCQLPQEDHSHDEAATPPSEDFFFHKANSCREKNAILKEHLNEYCNSTSEENLLCLHHFEQLEEFLLKRRNRYASCYYYPLLIFHLVGLPLPLLPPVFFLMRLLSFTAHRQEQIRNNKLVRYAGIYVGEPPGEVAHRGGM
;
A
#
# COMPACT_ATOMS: atom_id res chain seq x y z
N ILE A 1 16.88 13.42 8.59
CA ILE A 1 16.76 13.86 7.17
C ILE A 1 17.00 12.71 6.19
N LYS A 2 18.13 11.97 6.27
CA LYS A 2 18.43 10.86 5.32
C LYS A 2 17.33 9.79 5.22
N LEU A 3 16.86 9.26 6.36
CA LEU A 3 15.80 8.24 6.40
C LEU A 3 14.51 8.68 5.70
N LEU A 4 14.04 9.89 6.02
CA LEU A 4 12.81 10.42 5.42
C LEU A 4 12.96 10.63 3.91
N ASN A 5 14.11 11.09 3.44
CA ASN A 5 14.38 11.22 2.01
C ASN A 5 14.35 9.85 1.30
N ALA A 6 14.99 8.83 1.89
CA ALA A 6 14.96 7.47 1.35
C ALA A 6 13.52 6.93 1.29
N PHE A 7 12.75 7.11 2.35
CA PHE A 7 11.32 6.77 2.38
C PHE A 7 10.54 7.41 1.23
N LEU A 8 10.65 8.72 1.08
CA LEU A 8 9.92 9.46 0.05
C LEU A 8 10.33 9.00 -1.37
N LEU A 9 11.62 8.72 -1.60
CA LEU A 9 12.11 8.26 -2.90
C LEU A 9 11.68 6.82 -3.21
N CYS A 10 11.85 5.88 -2.28
CA CYS A 10 11.51 4.47 -2.48
C CYS A 10 10.00 4.28 -2.77
N MET A 11 9.16 5.11 -2.17
CA MET A 11 7.70 4.99 -2.26
C MET A 11 7.06 5.90 -3.32
N CYS A 12 7.84 6.80 -3.94
CA CYS A 12 7.38 7.71 -4.99
C CYS A 12 6.78 6.99 -6.20
N GLU A 13 7.41 5.94 -6.70
CA GLU A 13 6.99 5.19 -7.90
C GLU A 13 6.71 3.73 -7.56
N GLN A 14 5.60 3.14 -8.00
CA GLN A 14 5.24 1.73 -7.76
C GLN A 14 4.84 0.96 -9.04
N GLY A 15 5.15 1.51 -10.21
CA GLY A 15 4.80 0.94 -11.51
C GLY A 15 3.29 1.00 -11.77
N ILE A 16 2.81 0.05 -12.58
CA ILE A 16 1.40 -0.10 -12.88
C ILE A 16 0.72 -0.88 -11.74
N ASN A 17 0.09 -0.14 -10.84
CA ASN A 17 -0.90 -0.64 -9.89
C ASN A 17 -2.29 -0.10 -10.24
N GLU A 18 -3.31 -0.48 -9.46
CA GLU A 18 -4.71 -0.06 -9.66
C GLU A 18 -4.86 1.46 -9.77
N TYR A 19 -4.17 2.22 -8.90
CA TYR A 19 -4.22 3.68 -8.86
C TYR A 19 -3.57 4.31 -10.09
N THR A 20 -2.34 3.90 -10.43
CA THR A 20 -1.64 4.37 -11.63
C THR A 20 -2.45 4.02 -12.88
N PHE A 21 -2.99 2.81 -12.94
CA PHE A 21 -3.80 2.35 -14.05
C PHE A 21 -5.04 3.22 -14.24
N PHE A 22 -5.78 3.48 -13.16
CA PHE A 22 -6.96 4.34 -13.18
C PHE A 22 -6.63 5.76 -13.64
N ILE A 23 -5.54 6.34 -13.12
CA ILE A 23 -5.06 7.66 -13.54
C ILE A 23 -4.77 7.71 -15.05
N ARG A 24 -4.15 6.68 -15.61
CA ARG A 24 -3.90 6.60 -17.07
C ARG A 24 -5.21 6.45 -17.85
N MET A 25 -6.17 5.68 -17.34
CA MET A 25 -7.51 5.58 -17.92
C MET A 25 -8.20 6.95 -18.01
N LEU A 26 -8.27 7.69 -16.90
CA LEU A 26 -8.84 9.05 -16.87
C LEU A 26 -8.13 9.99 -17.84
N SER A 27 -6.80 9.94 -17.86
CA SER A 27 -5.96 10.78 -18.73
C SER A 27 -6.16 10.50 -20.22
N SER A 28 -6.75 9.36 -20.58
CA SER A 28 -7.07 9.01 -21.98
C SER A 28 -8.33 9.69 -22.48
N VAL A 29 -9.21 10.12 -21.56
CA VAL A 29 -10.51 10.77 -21.85
C VAL A 29 -10.37 12.29 -21.81
N ASP A 30 -9.77 12.85 -20.75
CA ASP A 30 -9.56 14.29 -20.60
C ASP A 30 -8.08 14.61 -20.33
N ARG A 31 -7.46 15.37 -21.25
CA ARG A 31 -6.04 15.74 -21.24
C ARG A 31 -5.74 17.01 -20.47
N HIS A 32 -6.73 17.69 -19.91
CA HIS A 32 -6.55 18.96 -19.18
C HIS A 32 -7.05 18.90 -17.74
N ASP A 33 -7.70 17.80 -17.33
CA ASP A 33 -8.22 17.65 -15.98
C ASP A 33 -7.13 17.20 -14.97
N TYR A 34 -6.38 18.17 -14.44
CA TYR A 34 -5.46 17.93 -13.33
C TYR A 34 -6.17 17.86 -11.98
N PHE A 35 -7.31 18.57 -11.85
CA PHE A 35 -8.05 18.64 -10.60
C PHE A 35 -8.73 17.30 -10.29
N GLY A 36 -9.46 16.74 -11.24
CA GLY A 36 -10.10 15.44 -11.10
C GLY A 36 -9.09 14.30 -10.92
N LEU A 37 -7.91 14.42 -11.52
CA LEU A 37 -6.79 13.50 -11.30
C LEU A 37 -6.30 13.53 -9.84
N CYS A 38 -6.00 14.71 -9.31
CA CYS A 38 -5.59 14.87 -7.91
C CYS A 38 -6.69 14.44 -6.94
N LEU A 39 -7.95 14.81 -7.21
CA LEU A 39 -9.10 14.43 -6.40
C LEU A 39 -9.26 12.91 -6.36
N SER A 40 -9.26 12.25 -7.52
CA SER A 40 -9.37 10.80 -7.61
C SER A 40 -8.24 10.10 -6.88
N ALA A 41 -6.99 10.51 -7.14
CA ALA A 41 -5.81 9.97 -6.47
C ALA A 41 -5.89 10.14 -4.93
N SER A 42 -6.38 11.28 -4.45
CA SER A 42 -6.56 11.52 -3.01
C SER A 42 -7.59 10.56 -2.40
N THR A 43 -8.74 10.39 -3.06
CA THR A 43 -9.81 9.49 -2.61
C THR A 43 -9.32 8.05 -2.51
N PHE A 44 -8.50 7.58 -3.45
CA PHE A 44 -7.93 6.23 -3.37
C PHE A 44 -7.08 6.01 -2.12
N TYR A 45 -6.21 6.96 -1.75
CA TYR A 45 -5.39 6.82 -0.55
C TYR A 45 -6.22 6.96 0.73
N ILE A 46 -7.28 7.77 0.73
CA ILE A 46 -8.23 7.78 1.85
C ILE A 46 -8.92 6.41 1.97
N ASP A 47 -9.36 5.84 0.84
CA ASP A 47 -10.09 4.59 0.80
C ASP A 47 -9.21 3.37 1.12
N ALA A 48 -7.96 3.37 0.66
CA ALA A 48 -6.99 2.31 0.95
C ALA A 48 -6.75 2.13 2.46
N PHE A 49 -6.77 3.23 3.22
CA PHE A 49 -6.56 3.23 4.66
C PHE A 49 -7.89 3.27 5.45
N ARG A 50 -9.06 3.31 4.80
CA ARG A 50 -10.37 3.49 5.44
C ARG A 50 -10.67 2.48 6.54
N HIS A 51 -10.22 1.24 6.36
CA HIS A 51 -10.50 0.13 7.27
C HIS A 51 -9.28 -0.25 8.13
N VAL A 52 -8.23 0.58 8.14
CA VAL A 52 -6.99 0.30 8.84
C VAL A 52 -6.79 1.33 9.96
N ASP A 53 -6.83 0.86 11.21
CA ASP A 53 -6.40 1.66 12.34
C ASP A 53 -4.88 1.55 12.48
N LEU A 54 -4.17 2.58 12.01
CA LEU A 54 -2.70 2.59 12.01
C LEU A 54 -2.10 2.54 13.42
N CYS A 55 -2.75 3.17 14.41
CA CYS A 55 -2.27 3.18 15.78
C CYS A 55 -2.40 1.80 16.41
N GLN A 56 -3.57 1.18 16.26
CA GLN A 56 -3.80 -0.19 16.74
C GLN A 56 -2.90 -1.20 16.00
N SER A 57 -2.69 -1.02 14.70
CA SER A 57 -1.76 -1.84 13.93
C SER A 57 -0.33 -1.74 14.46
N LEU A 58 0.18 -0.52 14.68
CA LEU A 58 1.52 -0.31 15.24
C LEU A 58 1.66 -0.95 16.62
N GLU A 59 0.71 -0.72 17.53
CA GLU A 59 0.72 -1.30 18.87
C GLU A 59 0.68 -2.84 18.80
N GLY A 60 -0.17 -3.38 17.94
CA GLY A 60 -0.24 -4.83 17.70
C GLY A 60 1.08 -5.39 17.19
N PHE A 61 1.78 -4.69 16.29
CA PHE A 61 3.12 -5.12 15.83
C PHE A 61 4.17 -5.01 16.92
N LEU A 62 4.18 -3.96 17.74
CA LEU A 62 5.16 -3.77 18.81
C LEU A 62 4.99 -4.77 19.97
N THR A 63 3.76 -5.23 20.20
CA THR A 63 3.42 -6.15 21.29
C THR A 63 3.37 -7.62 20.87
N CYS A 64 3.46 -7.90 19.56
CA CYS A 64 3.28 -9.24 19.01
C CYS A 64 4.40 -10.19 19.47
N GLN A 65 4.07 -11.19 20.28
CA GLN A 65 5.04 -12.19 20.69
C GLN A 65 5.24 -13.23 19.59
N LEU A 66 6.50 -13.45 19.22
CA LEU A 66 6.88 -14.46 18.25
C LEU A 66 7.00 -15.84 18.94
N PRO A 67 6.36 -16.89 18.41
CA PRO A 67 6.54 -18.24 18.95
C PRO A 67 7.98 -18.71 18.79
N GLN A 68 8.51 -19.42 19.79
CA GLN A 68 9.76 -20.16 19.63
C GLN A 68 9.54 -21.39 18.74
N GLU A 69 10.56 -21.78 17.99
CA GLU A 69 10.51 -22.72 16.85
C GLU A 69 9.93 -24.12 17.16
N ASP A 70 9.79 -24.51 18.43
CA ASP A 70 9.52 -25.88 18.87
C ASP A 70 8.07 -26.22 19.25
N HIS A 71 7.11 -25.29 19.16
CA HIS A 71 5.72 -25.57 19.53
C HIS A 71 4.75 -25.62 18.34
N SER A 72 4.10 -26.77 18.24
CA SER A 72 3.12 -27.21 17.26
C SER A 72 2.04 -26.18 16.97
N HIS A 73 1.95 -25.76 15.70
CA HIS A 73 0.79 -25.32 14.91
C HIS A 73 -0.26 -24.32 15.44
N ASP A 74 -0.34 -23.99 16.72
CA ASP A 74 -1.50 -23.27 17.25
C ASP A 74 -1.16 -21.84 17.69
N GLU A 75 -1.88 -20.90 17.05
CA GLU A 75 -2.10 -19.51 17.45
C GLU A 75 -0.86 -18.61 17.61
N ALA A 76 -0.03 -18.52 16.57
CA ALA A 76 0.78 -17.32 16.43
C ALA A 76 -0.17 -16.11 16.27
N ALA A 77 -0.07 -15.14 17.18
CA ALA A 77 -0.85 -13.91 17.17
C ALA A 77 -0.84 -13.33 15.75
N THR A 78 -2.03 -13.27 15.14
CA THR A 78 -2.16 -12.67 13.82
C THR A 78 -2.13 -11.16 14.03
N PRO A 79 -1.11 -10.46 13.53
CA PRO A 79 -1.04 -9.03 13.77
C PRO A 79 -2.24 -8.32 13.13
N PRO A 80 -2.75 -7.24 13.76
CA PRO A 80 -3.90 -6.51 13.25
C PRO A 80 -3.65 -6.04 11.82
N SER A 81 -4.65 -6.26 10.95
CA SER A 81 -4.61 -5.87 9.53
C SER A 81 -3.46 -6.51 8.73
N GLU A 82 -3.11 -7.77 9.01
CA GLU A 82 -2.08 -8.53 8.28
C GLU A 82 -2.25 -8.42 6.76
N ASP A 83 -3.47 -8.54 6.21
CA ASP A 83 -3.70 -8.47 4.76
C ASP A 83 -3.29 -7.13 4.14
N PHE A 84 -3.34 -6.03 4.89
CA PHE A 84 -2.92 -4.70 4.43
C PHE A 84 -1.40 -4.55 4.47
N PHE A 85 -0.77 -5.02 5.56
CA PHE A 85 0.67 -4.87 5.77
C PHE A 85 1.50 -5.97 5.13
N PHE A 86 0.90 -7.12 4.80
CA PHE A 86 1.56 -8.31 4.28
C PHE A 86 0.75 -8.95 3.15
N HIS A 87 1.36 -9.03 1.96
CA HIS A 87 0.73 -9.54 0.75
C HIS A 87 1.51 -10.69 0.12
N LYS A 88 0.89 -11.44 -0.79
CA LYS A 88 1.53 -12.58 -1.49
C LYS A 88 2.60 -12.17 -2.51
N ALA A 89 2.47 -10.99 -3.11
CA ALA A 89 3.45 -10.46 -4.06
C ALA A 89 4.73 -10.03 -3.34
N ASN A 90 5.87 -9.91 -4.03
CA ASN A 90 7.13 -9.47 -3.42
C ASN A 90 7.61 -8.10 -3.97
N SER A 91 6.71 -7.34 -4.61
CA SER A 91 7.02 -6.13 -5.38
C SER A 91 7.71 -5.02 -4.57
N CYS A 92 7.58 -5.03 -3.24
CA CYS A 92 8.20 -4.03 -2.36
C CYS A 92 9.52 -4.50 -1.73
N ARG A 93 9.96 -5.74 -1.98
CA ARG A 93 11.09 -6.36 -1.28
C ARG A 93 12.39 -5.58 -1.40
N GLU A 94 12.77 -5.19 -2.62
CA GLU A 94 14.01 -4.44 -2.88
C GLU A 94 13.98 -3.05 -2.21
N LYS A 95 12.85 -2.36 -2.30
CA LYS A 95 12.66 -1.06 -1.65
C LYS A 95 12.69 -1.17 -0.13
N ASN A 96 12.07 -2.21 0.41
CA ASN A 96 12.10 -2.48 1.85
C ASN A 96 13.52 -2.81 2.32
N ALA A 97 14.34 -3.48 1.51
CA ALA A 97 15.75 -3.69 1.83
C ALA A 97 16.51 -2.36 1.95
N ILE A 98 16.34 -1.44 1.00
CA ILE A 98 16.94 -0.09 1.05
C ILE A 98 16.44 0.69 2.28
N LEU A 99 15.14 0.62 2.59
CA LEU A 99 14.60 1.27 3.79
C LEU A 99 15.15 0.70 5.08
N LYS A 100 15.35 -0.62 5.15
CA LYS A 100 15.96 -1.29 6.30
C LYS A 100 17.38 -0.82 6.54
N GLU A 101 18.19 -0.66 5.50
CA GLU A 101 19.55 -0.12 5.64
C GLU A 101 19.53 1.27 6.29
N HIS A 102 18.68 2.17 5.80
CA HIS A 102 18.56 3.52 6.38
C HIS A 102 17.91 3.55 7.77
N LEU A 103 16.98 2.63 8.05
CA LEU A 103 16.41 2.44 9.38
C LEU A 103 17.49 1.98 10.36
N ASN A 104 18.33 1.02 9.97
CA ASN A 104 19.42 0.52 10.80
C ASN A 104 20.43 1.64 11.14
N GLU A 105 20.83 2.44 10.13
CA GLU A 105 21.66 3.64 10.35
C GLU A 105 21.00 4.63 11.33
N TYR A 106 19.70 4.90 11.15
CA TYR A 106 18.96 5.82 12.00
C TYR A 106 18.88 5.31 13.44
N CYS A 107 18.50 4.05 13.65
CA CYS A 107 18.38 3.44 14.97
C CYS A 107 19.72 3.44 15.71
N ASN A 108 20.82 3.02 15.05
CA ASN A 108 22.16 3.05 15.63
C ASN A 108 22.60 4.45 16.08
N SER A 109 22.12 5.50 15.42
CA SER A 109 22.46 6.89 15.75
C SER A 109 21.55 7.54 16.80
N THR A 110 20.44 6.90 17.21
CA THR A 110 19.42 7.52 18.05
C THR A 110 19.27 6.86 19.41
N SER A 111 18.87 5.59 19.47
CA SER A 111 18.72 4.86 20.74
C SER A 111 18.76 3.33 20.54
N GLU A 112 19.17 2.62 21.59
CA GLU A 112 19.12 1.15 21.64
C GLU A 112 17.67 0.64 21.57
N GLU A 113 16.73 1.37 22.17
CA GLU A 113 15.29 1.05 22.10
C GLU A 113 14.78 1.05 20.64
N ASN A 114 15.16 2.05 19.84
CA ASN A 114 14.79 2.11 18.42
C ASN A 114 15.37 0.92 17.62
N LEU A 115 16.57 0.48 17.99
CA LEU A 115 17.22 -0.68 17.36
C LEU A 115 16.48 -1.98 17.70
N LEU A 116 16.04 -2.14 18.97
CA LEU A 116 15.21 -3.26 19.39
C LEU A 116 13.87 -3.28 18.64
N CYS A 117 13.21 -2.12 18.46
CA CYS A 117 11.98 -2.02 17.67
C CYS A 117 12.20 -2.45 16.21
N LEU A 118 13.29 -2.02 15.57
CA LEU A 118 13.61 -2.43 14.21
C LEU A 118 13.80 -3.95 14.10
N HIS A 119 14.62 -4.53 15.00
CA HIS A 119 14.85 -5.96 15.01
C HIS A 119 13.56 -6.75 15.23
N HIS A 120 12.67 -6.28 16.10
CA HIS A 120 11.38 -6.90 16.31
C HIS A 120 10.53 -6.93 15.03
N PHE A 121 10.48 -5.82 14.28
CA PHE A 121 9.80 -5.74 12.98
C PHE A 121 10.42 -6.67 11.93
N GLU A 122 11.75 -6.78 11.88
CA GLU A 122 12.44 -7.71 10.97
C GLU A 122 12.14 -9.17 11.30
N GLN A 123 12.12 -9.53 12.58
CA GLN A 123 11.77 -10.87 13.04
C GLN A 123 10.32 -11.23 12.69
N LEU A 124 9.38 -10.29 12.83
CA LEU A 124 7.99 -10.46 12.42
C LEU A 124 7.86 -10.64 10.89
N GLU A 125 8.57 -9.83 10.10
CA GLU A 125 8.63 -10.00 8.64
C GLU A 125 9.11 -11.40 8.26
N GLU A 126 10.22 -11.84 8.84
CA GLU A 126 10.78 -13.17 8.57
C GLU A 126 9.84 -14.30 8.97
N PHE A 127 9.20 -14.18 10.13
CA PHE A 127 8.24 -15.16 10.62
C PHE A 127 7.06 -15.30 9.67
N LEU A 128 6.45 -14.19 9.25
CA LEU A 128 5.32 -14.20 8.32
C LEU A 128 5.71 -14.70 6.93
N LEU A 129 6.93 -14.39 6.48
CA LEU A 129 7.46 -14.93 5.23
C LEU A 129 7.65 -16.45 5.31
N LYS A 130 8.35 -16.94 6.35
CA LYS A 130 8.64 -18.38 6.53
C LYS A 130 7.37 -19.20 6.75
N ARG A 131 6.45 -18.70 7.57
CA ARG A 131 5.27 -19.47 8.02
C ARG A 131 4.05 -19.31 7.12
N ARG A 132 3.85 -18.12 6.53
CA ARG A 132 2.64 -17.78 5.76
C ARG A 132 2.93 -17.39 4.30
N ASN A 133 4.20 -17.37 3.86
CA ASN A 133 4.63 -16.94 2.53
C ASN A 133 4.05 -15.56 2.15
N ARG A 134 4.09 -14.63 3.11
CA ARG A 134 3.66 -13.25 2.90
C ARG A 134 4.83 -12.30 3.04
N TYR A 135 4.90 -11.34 2.15
CA TYR A 135 5.94 -10.32 2.10
C TYR A 135 5.41 -9.02 2.67
N ALA A 136 6.28 -8.27 3.37
CA ALA A 136 5.96 -6.93 3.83
C ALA A 136 5.57 -6.03 2.64
N SER A 137 4.45 -5.35 2.80
CA SER A 137 3.95 -4.33 1.88
C SER A 137 4.83 -3.09 1.91
N CYS A 138 4.53 -2.15 1.01
CA CYS A 138 5.11 -0.81 1.05
C CYS A 138 4.69 0.00 2.27
N TYR A 139 3.70 -0.43 3.06
CA TYR A 139 3.19 0.31 4.22
C TYR A 139 3.81 -0.14 5.56
N TYR A 140 4.42 -1.32 5.60
CA TYR A 140 4.92 -1.93 6.84
C TYR A 140 6.07 -1.16 7.48
N TYR A 141 7.18 -0.97 6.77
CA TYR A 141 8.30 -0.18 7.29
C TYR A 141 8.00 1.31 7.45
N PRO A 142 7.20 1.95 6.57
CA PRO A 142 6.76 3.33 6.82
C PRO A 142 5.97 3.54 8.11
N LEU A 143 5.20 2.53 8.56
CA LEU A 143 4.56 2.56 9.87
C LEU A 143 5.60 2.73 11.00
N LEU A 144 6.66 1.93 10.95
CA LEU A 144 7.79 2.01 11.90
C LEU A 144 8.53 3.35 11.78
N ILE A 145 8.80 3.82 10.55
CA ILE A 145 9.50 5.10 10.33
C ILE A 145 8.74 6.26 11.01
N PHE A 146 7.41 6.31 10.86
CA PHE A 146 6.60 7.35 11.50
C PHE A 146 6.70 7.29 13.02
N HIS A 147 6.64 6.08 13.58
CA HIS A 147 6.81 5.86 15.02
C HIS A 147 8.16 6.36 15.52
N LEU A 148 9.26 5.91 14.90
CA LEU A 148 10.63 6.20 15.35
C LEU A 148 11.04 7.67 15.15
N VAL A 149 10.43 8.36 14.18
CA VAL A 149 10.67 9.80 13.94
C VAL A 149 9.70 10.67 14.77
N GLY A 150 8.69 10.08 15.40
CA GLY A 150 7.69 10.82 16.19
C GLY A 150 6.67 11.58 15.33
N LEU A 151 6.41 11.11 14.10
CA LEU A 151 5.38 11.69 13.23
C LEU A 151 4.01 11.07 13.55
N PRO A 152 2.92 11.87 13.60
CA PRO A 152 1.58 11.34 13.79
C PRO A 152 1.20 10.34 12.68
N LEU A 153 0.83 9.11 13.06
CA LEU A 153 0.39 8.06 12.13
C LEU A 153 -0.78 8.45 11.23
N PRO A 154 -1.77 9.27 11.66
CA PRO A 154 -2.82 9.75 10.75
C PRO A 154 -2.32 10.57 9.56
N LEU A 155 -1.05 11.01 9.56
CA LEU A 155 -0.43 11.68 8.42
C LEU A 155 0.16 10.71 7.38
N LEU A 156 0.19 9.40 7.65
CA LEU A 156 0.74 8.41 6.73
C LEU A 156 -0.02 8.40 5.38
N PRO A 157 -1.38 8.34 5.33
CA PRO A 157 -2.11 8.39 4.06
C PRO A 157 -1.87 9.66 3.23
N PRO A 158 -1.96 10.90 3.77
CA PRO A 158 -1.70 12.09 2.97
C PRO A 158 -0.24 12.19 2.53
N VAL A 159 0.73 11.72 3.31
CA VAL A 159 2.13 11.67 2.89
C VAL A 159 2.33 10.69 1.72
N PHE A 160 1.69 9.51 1.77
CA PHE A 160 1.67 8.56 0.65
C PHE A 160 1.02 9.12 -0.61
N PHE A 161 -0.07 9.88 -0.47
CA PHE A 161 -0.64 10.60 -1.61
C PHE A 161 0.35 11.61 -2.20
N LEU A 162 0.93 12.47 -1.36
CA LEU A 162 1.83 13.54 -1.80
C LEU A 162 3.09 12.99 -2.51
N MET A 163 3.72 11.94 -2.00
CA MET A 163 4.90 11.34 -2.65
C MET A 163 4.57 10.75 -4.02
N ARG A 164 3.33 10.29 -4.23
CA ARG A 164 2.88 9.63 -5.47
C ARG A 164 2.46 10.60 -6.55
N LEU A 165 2.24 11.89 -6.23
CA LEU A 165 1.87 12.92 -7.20
C LEU A 165 2.87 13.02 -8.37
N LEU A 166 4.17 12.89 -8.10
CA LEU A 166 5.20 12.88 -9.14
C LEU A 166 5.04 11.70 -10.11
N SER A 167 4.74 10.51 -9.59
CA SER A 167 4.47 9.33 -10.43
C SER A 167 3.18 9.47 -11.24
N PHE A 168 2.10 9.97 -10.62
CA PHE A 168 0.83 10.17 -11.34
C PHE A 168 0.97 11.18 -12.48
N THR A 169 1.70 12.27 -12.24
CA THR A 169 1.98 13.25 -13.29
C THR A 169 2.86 12.65 -14.39
N ALA A 170 3.88 11.86 -14.06
CA ALA A 170 4.72 11.17 -15.05
C ALA A 170 3.89 10.20 -15.92
N HIS A 171 3.14 9.29 -15.30
CA HIS A 171 2.32 8.32 -16.03
C HIS A 171 1.22 8.96 -16.88
N ARG A 172 0.65 10.07 -16.41
CA ARG A 172 -0.26 10.89 -17.22
C ARG A 172 0.42 11.42 -18.46
N GLN A 173 1.62 12.02 -18.33
CA GLN A 173 2.34 12.57 -19.48
C GLN A 173 2.73 11.48 -20.48
N GLU A 174 3.14 10.31 -19.99
CA GLU A 174 3.37 9.14 -20.84
C GLU A 174 2.11 8.72 -21.60
N GLN A 175 0.97 8.67 -20.90
CA GLN A 175 -0.31 8.29 -21.50
C GLN A 175 -0.77 9.31 -22.54
N ILE A 176 -0.59 10.61 -22.32
CA ILE A 176 -0.93 11.65 -23.31
C ILE A 176 -0.04 11.54 -24.55
N ARG A 177 1.25 11.26 -24.38
CA ARG A 177 2.21 11.10 -25.49
C ARG A 177 1.94 9.85 -26.33
N ASN A 178 1.49 8.76 -25.70
CA ASN A 178 1.19 7.49 -26.38
C ASN A 178 -0.20 6.98 -25.96
N ASN A 179 -1.23 7.69 -26.42
CA ASN A 179 -2.59 7.49 -25.96
C ASN A 179 -3.23 6.21 -26.52
N LYS A 180 -3.09 5.12 -25.77
CA LYS A 180 -3.78 3.85 -26.02
C LYS A 180 -4.91 3.69 -25.01
N LEU A 181 -6.14 3.78 -25.48
CA LEU A 181 -7.33 3.56 -24.66
C LEU A 181 -7.56 2.06 -24.50
N VAL A 182 -7.52 1.59 -23.26
CA VAL A 182 -7.95 0.22 -22.92
C VAL A 182 -9.48 0.21 -22.87
N ARG A 183 -10.12 -0.59 -23.72
CA ARG A 183 -11.57 -0.82 -23.69
C ARG A 183 -11.83 -2.21 -23.15
N TYR A 184 -12.56 -2.28 -22.04
CA TYR A 184 -13.01 -3.53 -21.46
C TYR A 184 -14.30 -3.99 -22.13
N ALA A 185 -14.39 -5.28 -22.42
CA ALA A 185 -15.64 -5.94 -22.80
C ALA A 185 -16.11 -6.79 -21.63
N GLY A 186 -17.42 -6.77 -21.36
CA GLY A 186 -18.05 -7.66 -20.40
C GLY A 186 -18.59 -8.90 -21.10
N ILE A 187 -18.57 -10.04 -20.40
CA ILE A 187 -19.32 -11.23 -20.81
C ILE A 187 -20.71 -11.11 -20.18
N TYR A 188 -21.74 -11.02 -21.00
CA TYR A 188 -23.13 -10.99 -20.52
C TYR A 188 -23.51 -12.39 -20.01
N VAL A 189 -23.87 -12.48 -18.73
CA VAL A 189 -24.31 -13.73 -18.06
C VAL A 189 -25.75 -13.62 -17.52
N GLY A 190 -26.49 -12.60 -17.96
CA GLY A 190 -27.90 -12.43 -17.61
C GLY A 190 -28.83 -13.30 -18.44
N GLU A 191 -30.08 -13.40 -18.01
CA GLU A 191 -31.14 -14.05 -18.78
C GLU A 191 -31.33 -13.35 -20.14
N PRO A 192 -31.54 -14.09 -21.23
CA PRO A 192 -31.86 -13.48 -22.51
C PRO A 192 -33.11 -12.59 -22.38
N PRO A 193 -33.25 -11.54 -23.20
CA PRO A 193 -34.42 -10.67 -23.16
C PRO A 193 -35.71 -11.50 -23.26
N GLY A 194 -36.54 -11.45 -22.23
CA GLY A 194 -37.86 -12.10 -22.25
C GLY A 194 -38.78 -11.45 -23.29
N GLU A 195 -39.78 -12.18 -23.77
CA GLU A 195 -40.81 -11.60 -24.64
C GLU A 195 -41.47 -10.41 -23.95
N VAL A 196 -41.59 -9.30 -24.68
CA VAL A 196 -42.24 -8.09 -24.17
C VAL A 196 -43.72 -8.42 -23.96
N ALA A 197 -44.14 -8.62 -22.71
CA ALA A 197 -45.54 -8.82 -22.38
C ALA A 197 -46.32 -7.55 -22.73
N HIS A 198 -47.09 -7.59 -23.82
CA HIS A 198 -48.10 -6.58 -24.10
C HIS A 198 -49.13 -6.63 -22.97
N ARG A 199 -49.13 -5.62 -22.08
CA ARG A 199 -50.27 -5.41 -21.17
C ARG A 199 -51.49 -5.18 -22.05
N GLY A 200 -52.38 -6.17 -22.09
CA GLY A 200 -53.62 -6.11 -22.87
C GLY A 200 -54.38 -4.82 -22.55
N GLY A 201 -54.69 -4.06 -23.60
CA GLY A 201 -55.63 -2.95 -23.50
C GLY A 201 -57.01 -3.49 -23.16
N MET A 202 -57.68 -2.82 -22.21
CA MET A 202 -59.11 -2.95 -21.96
C MET A 202 -59.93 -2.53 -23.18
#